data_AF-A0A7C5J5K2-F1
#
_entry.id   AF-A0A7C5J5K2-F1
#
_cell.length_a   1.000
_cell.length_b   1.000
_cell.length_c   1.000
_cell.angle_alpha   90.00
_cell.angle_beta   90.00
_cell.angle_gamma   90.00
#
_symmetry.space_group_name_H-M   'P 1'
#
loop_
_entity.id
_entity.type
_entity.pdbx_description
1 polymer ?
#
loop_
_entity_poly.entity_id
_entity_poly.type
_entity_poly.pdbx_seq_one_letter_code
_entity_poly.pdbx_strand_id
1 'polypeptide(L)'
;MTHLRLPFPLAVSLCLSVSLAVSCDSDEPTDGGVDATTDFDAGMVELYPACEDTMPSGTVALAPVASTLMGSIDPTVDPLASPGALNPAAERGEIRYRGMGFDEYTRGPAVPRVTRTELGGGPVPTTGRRSISYFVHYADFQLVDDESPTRLSLVDNPELSGGLRAQEAYLPRAVSAMNRTLARIMRPERPYDFSVITGDCADSGQENELRWVIDLMNGTPGLHTDSGDDDDPIEGPDNDPKDPFDPTAFPGPWLYVAGNHDVMVVGITLPEEQADIAVGTDPLGGTRDYRRRYGQVTQAALTADPM
;
A
#
# COMPACT_ATOMS: atom_id res chain seq x y z
N MET A 1 45.36 -35.30 1.54
CA MET A 1 44.43 -34.38 2.22
C MET A 1 43.44 -33.91 1.20
N THR A 2 42.19 -34.29 1.41
CA THR A 2 41.14 -34.42 0.41
C THR A 2 40.41 -33.09 0.25
N HIS A 3 40.33 -32.59 -0.98
CA HIS A 3 39.52 -31.44 -1.36
C HIS A 3 38.04 -31.82 -1.32
N LEU A 4 37.26 -31.15 -0.46
CA LEU A 4 35.81 -31.28 -0.43
C LEU A 4 35.22 -30.22 -1.38
N ARG A 5 34.88 -30.65 -2.60
CA ARG A 5 33.99 -29.92 -3.51
C ARG A 5 32.55 -30.26 -3.13
N LEU A 6 31.76 -29.28 -2.74
CA LEU A 6 30.31 -29.42 -2.58
C LEU A 6 29.65 -29.19 -3.96
N PRO A 7 28.70 -30.04 -4.38
CA PRO A 7 27.99 -29.87 -5.65
C PRO A 7 26.85 -28.85 -5.52
N PHE A 8 26.76 -27.95 -6.50
CA PHE A 8 25.59 -27.13 -6.81
C PHE A 8 24.36 -28.02 -7.06
N PRO A 9 23.18 -27.71 -6.52
CA PRO A 9 21.94 -28.22 -7.08
C PRO A 9 21.57 -27.38 -8.31
N LEU A 10 21.36 -28.08 -9.44
CA LEU A 10 20.71 -27.54 -10.63
C LEU A 10 19.38 -26.88 -10.24
N ALA A 11 19.23 -25.59 -10.54
CA ALA A 11 17.92 -24.98 -10.65
C ALA A 11 17.24 -25.55 -11.92
N VAL A 12 16.20 -26.36 -11.72
CA VAL A 12 15.32 -26.79 -12.80
C VAL A 12 14.41 -25.61 -13.13
N SER A 13 14.68 -24.95 -14.25
CA SER A 13 13.75 -24.01 -14.87
C SER A 13 12.51 -24.79 -15.31
N LEU A 14 11.41 -24.63 -14.57
CA LEU A 14 10.11 -25.17 -14.96
C LEU A 14 9.41 -24.11 -15.82
N CYS A 15 9.71 -24.10 -17.12
CA CYS A 15 8.88 -23.42 -18.10
C CYS A 15 7.52 -24.12 -18.16
N LEU A 16 6.54 -23.62 -17.40
CA LEU A 16 5.15 -24.04 -17.55
C LEU A 16 4.52 -23.24 -18.70
N SER A 17 4.55 -23.83 -19.89
CA SER A 17 3.75 -23.37 -21.02
C SER A 17 2.32 -23.87 -20.83
N VAL A 18 1.44 -23.02 -20.29
CA VAL A 18 0.00 -23.31 -20.25
C VAL A 18 -0.61 -22.75 -21.52
N SER A 19 -0.75 -23.61 -22.53
CA SER A 19 -1.69 -23.36 -23.63
C SER A 19 -3.09 -23.79 -23.15
N LEU A 20 -3.88 -22.86 -22.63
CA LEU A 20 -5.30 -23.07 -22.41
C LEU A 20 -6.08 -22.41 -23.56
N ALA A 21 -6.45 -23.22 -24.55
CA ALA A 21 -7.55 -22.91 -25.42
C ALA A 21 -8.84 -23.14 -24.61
N VAL A 22 -9.47 -22.07 -24.14
CA VAL A 22 -10.85 -22.11 -23.64
C VAL A 22 -11.68 -21.26 -24.59
N SER A 23 -12.51 -21.96 -25.36
CA SER A 23 -13.66 -21.39 -26.06
C SER A 23 -14.65 -20.94 -25.00
N CYS A 24 -14.89 -19.63 -24.92
CA CYS A 24 -16.08 -19.08 -24.30
C CYS A 24 -16.93 -18.49 -25.42
N ASP A 25 -17.83 -19.31 -25.94
CA ASP A 25 -18.96 -18.84 -26.72
C ASP A 25 -20.22 -19.44 -26.09
N SER A 26 -20.96 -18.59 -25.38
CA SER A 26 -22.41 -18.61 -25.31
C SER A 26 -22.87 -17.30 -24.68
N ASP A 27 -23.23 -16.39 -25.57
CA ASP A 27 -24.08 -15.23 -25.32
C ASP A 27 -25.31 -15.60 -24.50
N GLU A 28 -25.44 -15.00 -23.31
CA GLU A 28 -26.74 -14.64 -22.72
C GLU A 28 -26.54 -13.28 -22.04
N PRO A 29 -27.21 -12.20 -22.49
CA PRO A 29 -27.09 -10.89 -21.89
C PRO A 29 -27.81 -10.90 -20.53
N THR A 30 -27.12 -10.47 -19.48
CA THR A 30 -27.82 -10.11 -18.25
C THR A 30 -28.60 -8.83 -18.54
N ASP A 31 -29.91 -9.01 -18.68
CA ASP A 31 -30.99 -8.04 -18.57
C ASP A 31 -30.61 -6.86 -17.66
N GLY A 32 -30.13 -5.80 -18.31
CA GLY A 32 -30.16 -4.45 -17.77
C GLY A 32 -31.60 -3.96 -17.90
N GLY A 33 -32.24 -3.78 -16.76
CA GLY A 33 -33.62 -3.34 -16.67
C GLY A 33 -33.91 -2.15 -17.58
N VAL A 34 -34.87 -2.35 -18.48
CA VAL A 34 -35.38 -1.33 -19.39
C VAL A 34 -36.48 -0.57 -18.65
N ASP A 35 -36.23 0.68 -18.26
CA ASP A 35 -37.30 1.61 -17.95
C ASP A 35 -37.59 2.52 -19.15
N ALA A 36 -38.87 2.65 -19.44
CA ALA A 36 -39.42 3.22 -20.66
C ALA A 36 -39.47 4.75 -20.62
N THR A 37 -38.34 5.43 -20.77
CA THR A 37 -38.30 6.83 -21.22
C THR A 37 -37.03 7.08 -22.03
N THR A 38 -37.18 7.52 -23.27
CA THR A 38 -36.11 7.86 -24.21
C THR A 38 -35.47 9.20 -23.84
N ASP A 39 -34.55 9.18 -22.87
CA ASP A 39 -33.49 10.18 -22.73
C ASP A 39 -32.28 9.47 -22.11
N PHE A 40 -31.16 9.43 -22.84
CA PHE A 40 -29.87 9.03 -22.28
C PHE A 40 -29.42 10.15 -21.35
N ASP A 41 -29.83 10.09 -20.08
CA ASP A 41 -29.18 10.87 -19.04
C ASP A 41 -27.88 10.12 -18.71
N ALA A 42 -26.77 10.61 -19.26
CA ALA A 42 -25.44 10.25 -18.81
C ALA A 42 -25.29 10.82 -17.39
N GLY A 43 -25.93 10.13 -16.43
CA GLY A 43 -25.86 10.47 -15.03
C GLY A 43 -24.39 10.51 -14.59
N MET A 44 -24.07 11.54 -13.81
CA MET A 44 -22.77 11.81 -13.19
C MET A 44 -22.05 10.50 -12.84
N VAL A 45 -20.93 10.26 -13.53
CA VAL A 45 -20.14 9.04 -13.38
C VAL A 45 -19.21 9.24 -12.19
N GLU A 46 -19.64 8.84 -11.00
CA GLU A 46 -18.80 8.82 -9.79
C GLU A 46 -17.85 7.60 -9.87
N LEU A 47 -16.54 7.87 -10.04
CA LEU A 47 -15.50 6.90 -10.46
C LEU A 47 -14.69 6.26 -9.31
N TYR A 48 -15.03 6.55 -8.07
CA TYR A 48 -14.88 5.64 -6.94
C TYR A 48 -16.21 5.66 -6.20
N PRO A 49 -16.52 4.73 -5.28
CA PRO A 49 -17.43 5.15 -4.23
C PRO A 49 -16.75 6.35 -3.60
N ALA A 50 -17.38 7.52 -3.64
CA ALA A 50 -16.90 8.61 -2.82
C ALA A 50 -16.72 8.02 -1.41
N CYS A 51 -15.72 8.47 -0.63
CA CYS A 51 -15.53 7.94 0.72
C CYS A 51 -16.88 7.86 1.47
N GLU A 52 -17.78 8.81 1.21
CA GLU A 52 -19.21 8.89 1.61
C GLU A 52 -20.14 7.76 1.14
N ASP A 53 -20.00 7.19 -0.05
CA ASP A 53 -20.82 6.06 -0.54
C ASP A 53 -20.48 4.73 0.15
N THR A 54 -19.28 4.67 0.73
CA THR A 54 -18.83 3.55 1.56
C THR A 54 -18.59 3.94 3.01
N MET A 55 -18.94 5.16 3.42
CA MET A 55 -18.96 5.50 4.84
C MET A 55 -20.05 4.66 5.50
N PRO A 56 -19.79 3.97 6.62
CA PRO A 56 -20.87 3.36 7.38
C PRO A 56 -21.93 4.41 7.68
N SER A 57 -23.19 4.10 7.38
CA SER A 57 -24.29 5.05 7.52
C SER A 57 -24.35 5.56 8.96
N GLY A 58 -24.08 6.85 9.17
CA GLY A 58 -24.37 7.54 10.43
C GLY A 58 -23.23 7.80 11.41
N THR A 59 -22.03 8.25 10.99
CA THR A 59 -21.08 8.84 11.95
C THR A 59 -20.34 10.09 11.47
N VAL A 60 -20.34 11.07 12.39
CA VAL A 60 -19.39 12.18 12.61
C VAL A 60 -18.00 11.87 12.05
N ALA A 61 -17.40 12.84 11.35
CA ALA A 61 -16.00 12.80 10.92
C ALA A 61 -15.12 12.17 12.01
N LEU A 62 -14.34 11.17 11.63
CA LEU A 62 -13.43 10.46 12.51
C LEU A 62 -12.53 11.47 13.25
N ALA A 63 -12.85 11.78 14.51
CA ALA A 63 -12.01 12.66 15.32
C ALA A 63 -10.62 12.03 15.39
N PRO A 64 -9.57 12.61 14.78
CA PRO A 64 -8.33 11.89 14.55
C PRO A 64 -7.80 11.32 15.87
N VAL A 65 -7.49 10.02 15.90
CA VAL A 65 -6.63 9.46 16.95
C VAL A 65 -5.19 9.84 16.60
N ALA A 66 -4.93 11.14 16.65
CA ALA A 66 -3.87 11.71 17.45
C ALA A 66 -2.57 10.88 17.62
N SER A 67 -2.67 9.77 18.36
CA SER A 67 -1.61 8.78 18.58
C SER A 67 -2.22 7.57 19.31
N THR A 68 -1.66 6.37 19.09
CA THR A 68 -1.95 5.18 19.92
C THR A 68 -1.69 5.41 21.41
N LEU A 69 -0.90 6.44 21.77
CA LEU A 69 -0.68 6.87 23.16
C LEU A 69 -1.88 7.60 23.79
N MET A 70 -2.91 7.97 23.01
CA MET A 70 -4.13 8.61 23.50
C MET A 70 -5.35 7.68 23.46
N GLY A 71 -5.37 6.74 22.52
CA GLY A 71 -6.40 5.72 22.33
C GLY A 71 -6.01 4.83 21.15
N SER A 72 -6.63 3.67 21.02
CA SER A 72 -6.45 2.80 19.85
C SER A 72 -7.71 2.77 18.98
N ILE A 73 -7.53 2.35 17.73
CA ILE A 73 -8.62 1.91 16.87
C ILE A 73 -8.52 0.38 16.86
N ASP A 74 -9.52 -0.27 17.43
CA ASP A 74 -9.56 -1.72 17.59
C ASP A 74 -10.60 -2.28 16.60
N PRO A 75 -10.20 -3.14 15.65
CA PRO A 75 -11.15 -3.85 14.80
C PRO A 75 -12.15 -4.63 15.65
N THR A 76 -13.41 -4.64 15.23
CA THR A 76 -14.46 -5.42 15.94
C THR A 76 -14.47 -6.89 15.57
N VAL A 77 -13.84 -7.22 14.45
CA VAL A 77 -13.76 -8.57 13.90
C VAL A 77 -12.31 -9.06 13.97
N ASP A 78 -12.12 -10.28 14.48
CA ASP A 78 -10.81 -10.93 14.51
C ASP A 78 -10.29 -11.19 13.09
N PRO A 79 -8.97 -11.08 12.84
CA PRO A 79 -8.38 -11.46 11.57
C PRO A 79 -8.72 -12.90 11.19
N LEU A 80 -9.00 -13.14 9.90
CA LEU A 80 -9.22 -14.49 9.42
C LEU A 80 -7.94 -15.33 9.53
N ALA A 81 -8.08 -16.59 9.92
CA ALA A 81 -6.96 -17.54 9.96
C ALA A 81 -6.38 -17.86 8.57
N SER A 82 -7.13 -17.58 7.51
CA SER A 82 -6.69 -17.72 6.12
C SER A 82 -7.41 -16.68 5.25
N PRO A 83 -6.79 -16.17 4.17
CA PRO A 83 -7.46 -15.29 3.23
C PRO A 83 -8.74 -15.92 2.68
N GLY A 84 -9.79 -15.11 2.54
CA GLY A 84 -11.03 -15.54 1.91
C GLY A 84 -10.86 -15.73 0.39
N ALA A 85 -11.88 -16.30 -0.24
CA ALA A 85 -11.87 -16.54 -1.70
C ALA A 85 -11.96 -15.27 -2.55
N LEU A 86 -12.18 -14.10 -1.95
CA LEU A 86 -12.19 -12.81 -2.63
C LEU A 86 -11.14 -11.92 -1.98
N ASN A 87 -10.42 -11.14 -2.80
CA ASN A 87 -9.50 -10.12 -2.33
C ASN A 87 -10.28 -8.81 -2.05
N PRO A 88 -10.17 -8.23 -0.84
CA PRO A 88 -10.85 -6.97 -0.49
C PRO A 88 -10.41 -5.75 -1.31
N ALA A 89 -9.34 -5.85 -2.07
CA ALA A 89 -8.88 -4.81 -2.99
C ALA A 89 -9.78 -4.67 -4.24
N ALA A 90 -10.65 -5.65 -4.53
CA ALA A 90 -11.68 -5.56 -5.55
C ALA A 90 -13.05 -5.26 -4.91
N GLU A 91 -13.91 -4.50 -5.61
CA GLU A 91 -15.24 -4.08 -5.13
C GLU A 91 -16.07 -5.23 -4.53
N ARG A 92 -16.17 -6.37 -5.24
CA ARG A 92 -16.91 -7.54 -4.75
C ARG A 92 -16.33 -8.13 -3.46
N GLY A 93 -15.01 -8.08 -3.31
CA GLY A 93 -14.33 -8.48 -2.09
C GLY A 93 -14.62 -7.50 -0.98
N GLU A 94 -14.39 -6.20 -1.22
CA GLU A 94 -14.65 -5.13 -0.26
C GLU A 94 -16.07 -5.20 0.31
N ILE A 95 -17.10 -5.21 -0.55
CA ILE A 95 -18.52 -5.32 -0.15
C ILE A 95 -18.75 -6.55 0.73
N ARG A 96 -18.12 -7.69 0.41
CA ARG A 96 -18.24 -8.91 1.20
C ARG A 96 -17.59 -8.76 2.58
N TYR A 97 -16.39 -8.20 2.67
CA TYR A 97 -15.71 -8.02 3.97
C TYR A 97 -16.43 -6.98 4.84
N ARG A 98 -16.97 -5.92 4.24
CA ARG A 98 -17.85 -4.97 4.93
C ARG A 98 -19.14 -5.62 5.45
N GLY A 99 -19.77 -6.46 4.63
CA GLY A 99 -20.92 -7.26 5.06
C GLY A 99 -20.61 -8.26 6.19
N MET A 100 -19.33 -8.53 6.45
CA MET A 100 -18.84 -9.32 7.59
C MET A 100 -18.35 -8.46 8.77
N GLY A 101 -18.41 -7.12 8.67
CA GLY A 101 -18.01 -6.17 9.72
C GLY A 101 -16.52 -5.84 9.75
N PHE A 102 -15.72 -6.15 8.73
CA PHE A 102 -14.28 -5.87 8.73
C PHE A 102 -13.91 -4.38 8.62
N ASP A 103 -14.86 -3.53 8.25
CA ASP A 103 -14.75 -2.08 8.29
C ASP A 103 -15.20 -1.49 9.64
N GLU A 104 -15.81 -2.29 10.51
CA GLU A 104 -16.25 -1.85 11.82
C GLU A 104 -15.09 -1.86 12.82
N TYR A 105 -14.91 -0.74 13.51
CA TYR A 105 -13.93 -0.57 14.57
C TYR A 105 -14.56 0.09 15.80
N THR A 106 -13.91 -0.09 16.94
CA THR A 106 -14.21 0.62 18.18
C THR A 106 -12.97 1.39 18.65
N ARG A 107 -13.18 2.34 19.56
CA ARG A 107 -12.06 3.03 20.20
C ARG A 107 -11.65 2.27 21.46
N GLY A 108 -10.39 1.88 21.49
CA GLY A 108 -9.77 1.27 22.65
C GLY A 108 -8.96 2.26 23.48
N PRO A 109 -8.45 1.79 24.64
CA PRO A 109 -7.56 2.58 25.49
C PRO A 109 -6.22 2.87 24.81
N ALA A 110 -5.48 3.83 25.34
CA ALA A 110 -4.11 4.08 24.89
C ALA A 110 -3.22 2.84 25.05
N VAL A 111 -2.35 2.61 24.06
CA VAL A 111 -1.28 1.60 24.13
C VAL A 111 -0.16 2.13 25.03
N PRO A 112 0.16 1.43 26.14
CA PRO A 112 1.17 1.91 27.08
C PRO A 112 2.58 1.79 26.49
N ARG A 113 3.47 2.69 26.93
CA ARG A 113 4.90 2.59 26.62
C ARG A 113 5.49 1.37 27.33
N VAL A 114 6.13 0.48 26.57
CA VAL A 114 6.82 -0.69 27.12
C VAL A 114 8.29 -0.35 27.38
N THR A 115 8.73 -0.51 28.63
CA THR A 115 10.16 -0.41 28.98
C THR A 115 10.79 -1.79 28.82
N ARG A 116 11.74 -1.92 27.89
CA ARG A 116 12.45 -3.18 27.58
C ARG A 116 13.74 -3.28 28.38
N THR A 117 13.69 -3.88 29.57
CA THR A 117 14.86 -4.03 30.47
C THR A 117 15.67 -5.30 30.20
N GLU A 118 15.13 -6.25 29.44
CA GLU A 118 15.76 -7.53 29.14
C GLU A 118 16.97 -7.40 28.19
N LEU A 119 17.09 -6.29 27.46
CA LEU A 119 18.19 -6.03 26.53
C LEU A 119 19.47 -5.47 27.20
N GLY A 120 19.38 -5.05 28.47
CA GLY A 120 20.50 -4.35 29.14
C GLY A 120 20.52 -4.41 30.67
N GLY A 121 19.65 -5.20 31.28
CA GLY A 121 19.50 -5.30 32.73
C GLY A 121 18.52 -4.29 33.33
N GLY A 122 18.09 -4.57 34.57
CA GLY A 122 17.13 -3.74 35.29
C GLY A 122 17.70 -2.36 35.64
N PRO A 123 16.83 -1.37 35.91
CA PRO A 123 17.28 -0.04 36.22
C PRO A 123 18.06 0.01 37.55
N VAL A 124 19.36 0.31 37.52
CA VAL A 124 20.10 0.79 38.70
C VAL A 124 19.46 2.11 39.19
N PRO A 125 19.07 2.23 40.47
CA PRO A 125 18.45 3.42 41.03
C PRO A 125 19.54 4.47 41.29
N THR A 126 19.97 5.16 40.24
CA THR A 126 20.79 6.37 40.37
C THR A 126 20.03 7.56 39.80
N THR A 127 20.19 8.71 40.43
CA THR A 127 19.48 9.96 40.12
C THR A 127 20.00 10.69 38.88
N GLY A 128 20.76 10.02 38.01
CA GLY A 128 21.52 10.65 36.92
C GLY A 128 21.48 9.90 35.59
N ARG A 129 20.32 9.32 35.23
CA ARG A 129 20.16 8.67 33.92
C ARG A 129 20.05 9.73 32.83
N ARG A 130 20.90 9.60 31.81
CA ARG A 130 20.76 10.34 30.55
C ARG A 130 20.47 9.37 29.41
N SER A 131 19.58 9.75 28.50
CA SER A 131 19.43 9.04 27.22
C SER A 131 20.77 9.08 26.48
N ILE A 132 21.22 7.92 26.00
CA ILE A 132 22.38 7.82 25.09
C ILE A 132 21.91 8.07 23.66
N SER A 133 20.74 7.55 23.31
CA SER A 133 20.08 7.79 22.04
C SER A 133 18.54 7.76 22.21
N TYR A 134 17.84 8.49 21.36
CA TYR A 134 16.40 8.50 21.20
C TYR A 134 16.11 8.59 19.70
N PHE A 135 15.69 7.48 19.09
CA PHE A 135 15.55 7.37 17.64
C PHE A 135 14.26 6.63 17.29
N VAL A 136 13.84 6.76 16.02
CA VAL A 136 12.70 6.04 15.44
C VAL A 136 13.21 4.91 14.56
N HIS A 137 12.48 3.80 14.52
CA HIS A 137 12.73 2.71 13.58
C HIS A 137 11.54 2.55 12.65
N TYR A 138 11.78 2.57 11.35
CA TYR A 138 10.81 2.26 10.30
C TYR A 138 11.32 1.08 9.47
N ALA A 139 10.38 0.40 8.81
CA ALA A 139 10.63 -0.68 7.86
C ALA A 139 9.35 -0.89 7.06
N ASP A 140 9.46 -1.53 5.89
CA ASP A 140 8.33 -2.15 5.19
C ASP A 140 7.18 -1.19 4.89
N PHE A 141 7.48 0.02 4.37
CA PHE A 141 6.40 0.85 3.82
C PHE A 141 5.75 0.14 2.63
N GLN A 142 6.58 -0.52 1.82
CA GLN A 142 6.24 -1.18 0.57
C GLN A 142 5.31 -0.31 -0.29
N LEU A 143 5.64 0.98 -0.37
CA LEU A 143 4.99 1.96 -1.22
C LEU A 143 5.19 1.50 -2.65
N VAL A 144 4.08 1.28 -3.33
CA VAL A 144 4.05 0.65 -4.63
C VAL A 144 3.50 1.62 -5.65
N ASP A 145 4.05 1.56 -6.85
CA ASP A 145 3.41 2.03 -8.05
C ASP A 145 2.33 1.03 -8.45
N ASP A 146 1.11 1.28 -7.96
CA ASP A 146 -0.04 0.39 -8.16
C ASP A 146 -0.61 0.40 -9.58
N GLU A 147 -0.06 1.24 -10.45
CA GLU A 147 -0.33 1.31 -11.89
C GLU A 147 0.85 0.77 -12.73
N SER A 148 1.95 0.37 -12.07
CA SER A 148 3.12 -0.16 -12.75
C SER A 148 2.80 -1.40 -13.60
N PRO A 149 3.38 -1.52 -14.81
CA PRO A 149 3.23 -2.72 -15.63
C PRO A 149 3.81 -3.99 -15.00
N THR A 150 4.68 -3.88 -13.98
CA THR A 150 5.28 -5.03 -13.29
C THR A 150 4.38 -5.61 -12.19
N ARG A 151 3.23 -4.98 -11.93
CA ARG A 151 2.27 -5.47 -10.93
C ARG A 151 1.75 -6.87 -11.26
N LEU A 152 1.40 -7.57 -10.20
CA LEU A 152 1.01 -8.98 -10.21
C LEU A 152 -0.43 -9.16 -9.70
N SER A 153 -1.29 -8.17 -9.97
CA SER A 153 -2.61 -8.07 -9.34
C SER A 153 -3.55 -9.22 -9.70
N LEU A 154 -3.43 -9.78 -10.91
CA LEU A 154 -4.27 -10.89 -11.38
C LEU A 154 -3.77 -12.26 -10.94
N VAL A 155 -2.54 -12.37 -10.45
CA VAL A 155 -2.01 -13.63 -9.91
C VAL A 155 -2.16 -13.72 -8.39
N ASP A 156 -2.61 -12.64 -7.73
CA ASP A 156 -2.90 -12.61 -6.30
C ASP A 156 -3.99 -13.62 -5.93
N ASN A 157 -3.67 -14.51 -5.00
CA ASN A 157 -4.59 -15.51 -4.47
C ASN A 157 -4.13 -16.01 -3.09
N PRO A 158 -4.94 -16.81 -2.36
CA PRO A 158 -4.57 -17.30 -1.03
C PRO A 158 -3.26 -18.10 -0.94
N GLU A 159 -2.78 -18.70 -2.04
CA GLU A 159 -1.50 -19.43 -2.11
C GLU A 159 -0.32 -18.55 -2.54
N LEU A 160 -0.59 -17.48 -3.29
CA LEU A 160 0.37 -16.48 -3.78
C LEU A 160 -0.16 -15.07 -3.48
N SER A 161 -0.11 -14.68 -2.21
CA SER A 161 -0.69 -13.42 -1.73
C SER A 161 0.28 -12.25 -1.84
N GLY A 162 -0.27 -11.04 -1.93
CA GLY A 162 0.48 -9.77 -1.91
C GLY A 162 0.62 -9.12 -3.28
N GLY A 163 0.07 -9.73 -4.34
CA GLY A 163 0.07 -9.18 -5.69
C GLY A 163 -0.91 -8.02 -5.88
N LEU A 164 -1.91 -7.90 -5.00
CA LEU A 164 -2.85 -6.79 -4.95
C LEU A 164 -3.29 -6.55 -3.49
N ARG A 165 -2.95 -5.39 -2.92
CA ARG A 165 -3.32 -5.04 -1.54
C ARG A 165 -4.35 -3.93 -1.54
N ALA A 166 -5.27 -3.94 -0.58
CA ALA A 166 -6.39 -2.98 -0.55
C ALA A 166 -5.93 -1.54 -0.28
N GLN A 167 -4.81 -1.38 0.44
CA GLN A 167 -4.31 -0.09 0.91
C GLN A 167 -3.27 0.59 0.01
N GLU A 168 -2.91 0.00 -1.14
CA GLU A 168 -1.71 0.38 -1.94
C GLU A 168 -1.67 1.87 -2.27
N ALA A 169 -2.74 2.38 -2.86
CA ALA A 169 -2.88 3.80 -3.21
C ALA A 169 -2.79 4.75 -2.01
N TYR A 170 -3.16 4.28 -0.80
CA TYR A 170 -3.15 5.10 0.41
C TYR A 170 -1.85 5.00 1.22
N LEU A 171 -0.88 4.18 0.81
CA LEU A 171 0.40 4.01 1.52
C LEU A 171 1.16 5.34 1.72
N PRO A 172 1.25 6.26 0.73
CA PRO A 172 1.90 7.54 0.94
C PRO A 172 1.24 8.37 2.06
N ARG A 173 -0.10 8.43 2.06
CA ARG A 173 -0.89 9.14 3.08
C ARG A 173 -0.77 8.48 4.45
N ALA A 174 -0.69 7.15 4.51
CA ALA A 174 -0.49 6.40 5.75
C ALA A 174 0.88 6.71 6.38
N VAL A 175 1.96 6.68 5.61
CA VAL A 175 3.31 7.04 6.09
C VAL A 175 3.37 8.53 6.49
N SER A 176 2.72 9.43 5.74
CA SER A 176 2.59 10.83 6.17
C SER A 176 1.85 10.96 7.51
N ALA A 177 0.82 10.15 7.77
CA ALA A 177 0.12 10.14 9.05
C ALA A 177 1.00 9.60 10.20
N MET A 178 1.88 8.62 9.91
CA MET A 178 2.89 8.15 10.84
C MET A 178 3.89 9.27 11.20
N ASN A 179 4.41 9.98 10.19
CA ASN A 179 5.32 11.12 10.39
C ASN A 179 4.66 12.24 11.21
N ARG A 180 3.41 12.58 10.92
CA ARG A 180 2.61 13.54 11.69
C ARG A 180 2.44 13.11 13.14
N THR A 181 2.23 11.81 13.38
CA THR A 181 2.14 11.25 14.74
C THR A 181 3.46 11.42 15.49
N LEU A 182 4.59 11.08 14.85
CA LEU A 182 5.92 11.24 15.42
C LEU A 182 6.24 12.70 15.75
N ALA A 183 5.95 13.62 14.82
CA ALA A 183 6.16 15.06 15.03
C ALA A 183 5.38 15.56 16.26
N ARG A 184 4.18 15.03 16.47
CA ARG A 184 3.30 15.42 17.57
C ARG A 184 3.70 14.84 18.93
N ILE A 185 4.28 13.64 18.97
CA ILE A 185 4.72 13.00 20.22
C ILE A 185 6.18 13.33 20.57
N MET A 186 6.91 13.94 19.63
CA MET A 186 8.26 14.42 19.84
C MET A 186 8.27 15.47 20.96
N ARG A 187 9.26 15.35 21.84
CA ARG A 187 9.46 16.27 22.95
C ARG A 187 10.40 17.39 22.50
N PRO A 188 10.02 18.68 22.59
CA PRO A 188 10.91 19.78 22.24
C PRO A 188 12.24 19.74 23.01
N GLU A 189 12.21 19.29 24.28
CA GLU A 189 13.39 19.13 25.13
C GLU A 189 14.27 17.91 24.76
N ARG A 190 13.75 16.99 23.96
CA ARG A 190 14.44 15.77 23.51
C ARG A 190 13.94 15.36 22.13
N PRO A 191 14.40 16.04 21.06
CA PRO A 191 14.12 15.63 19.69
C PRO A 191 14.76 14.25 19.41
N TYR A 192 14.27 13.60 18.36
CA TYR A 192 14.90 12.38 17.84
C TYR A 192 16.31 12.70 17.36
N ASP A 193 17.28 11.85 17.69
CA ASP A 193 18.66 11.99 17.22
C ASP A 193 18.77 11.65 15.73
N PHE A 194 18.04 10.62 15.31
CA PHE A 194 17.94 10.12 13.94
C PHE A 194 16.77 9.12 13.85
N SER A 195 16.50 8.59 12.66
CA SER A 195 15.81 7.32 12.47
C SER A 195 16.66 6.33 11.69
N VAL A 196 16.30 5.06 11.81
CA VAL A 196 16.82 3.98 10.99
C VAL A 196 15.65 3.36 10.26
N ILE A 197 15.76 3.30 8.93
CA ILE A 197 14.82 2.66 8.03
C ILE A 197 15.49 1.38 7.53
N THR A 198 14.91 0.22 7.84
CA THR A 198 15.53 -1.09 7.56
C THR A 198 15.05 -1.77 6.29
N GLY A 199 14.62 -0.98 5.31
CA GLY A 199 14.35 -1.42 3.94
C GLY A 199 12.89 -1.70 3.66
N ASP A 200 12.66 -2.14 2.42
CA ASP A 200 11.37 -2.43 1.79
C ASP A 200 10.44 -1.21 1.87
N CYS A 201 10.98 -0.04 1.51
CA CYS A 201 10.21 1.19 1.41
C CYS A 201 9.50 1.32 0.07
N ALA A 202 10.17 0.98 -1.02
CA ALA A 202 9.58 0.77 -2.34
C ALA A 202 9.09 -0.68 -2.47
N ASP A 203 8.41 -1.03 -3.56
CA ASP A 203 7.87 -2.38 -3.80
C ASP A 203 8.62 -3.14 -4.91
N SER A 204 9.04 -2.43 -5.96
CA SER A 204 9.58 -3.00 -7.19
C SER A 204 10.88 -2.36 -7.65
N GLY A 205 11.57 -1.65 -6.76
CA GLY A 205 12.86 -1.00 -7.05
C GLY A 205 12.80 0.00 -8.19
N GLN A 206 11.61 0.53 -8.52
CA GLN A 206 11.43 1.51 -9.57
C GLN A 206 11.87 2.91 -9.10
N GLU A 207 12.36 3.72 -10.03
CA GLU A 207 12.87 5.07 -9.71
C GLU A 207 11.77 5.97 -9.15
N ASN A 208 10.55 5.92 -9.70
CA ASN A 208 9.40 6.68 -9.22
C ASN A 208 9.03 6.29 -7.78
N GLU A 209 8.92 4.99 -7.47
CA GLU A 209 8.63 4.52 -6.11
C GLU A 209 9.67 5.01 -5.09
N LEU A 210 10.96 4.84 -5.40
CA LEU A 210 12.04 5.33 -4.53
C LEU A 210 12.04 6.86 -4.43
N ARG A 211 11.62 7.56 -5.50
CA ARG A 211 11.52 9.01 -5.47
C ARG A 211 10.39 9.47 -4.58
N TRP A 212 9.21 8.87 -4.70
CA TRP A 212 8.06 9.12 -3.84
C TRP A 212 8.37 8.87 -2.36
N VAL A 213 9.07 7.77 -2.02
CA VAL A 213 9.52 7.53 -0.64
C VAL A 213 10.37 8.69 -0.11
N ILE A 214 11.30 9.19 -0.92
CA ILE A 214 12.21 10.27 -0.51
C ILE A 214 11.46 11.59 -0.36
N ASP A 215 10.57 11.90 -1.30
CA ASP A 215 9.75 13.11 -1.27
C ASP A 215 8.76 13.11 -0.11
N LEU A 216 8.12 11.97 0.14
CA LEU A 216 7.27 11.73 1.29
C LEU A 216 7.99 11.93 2.62
N MET A 217 9.19 11.34 2.76
CA MET A 217 10.00 11.47 3.98
C MET A 217 10.55 12.88 4.18
N ASN A 218 10.81 13.61 3.10
CA ASN A 218 11.26 15.01 3.14
C ASN A 218 10.12 16.03 3.27
N GLY A 219 8.87 15.62 3.06
CA GLY A 219 7.73 16.54 3.05
C GLY A 219 7.70 17.44 1.81
N THR A 220 8.12 16.93 0.65
CA THR A 220 8.08 17.66 -0.63
C THR A 220 6.62 17.99 -0.97
N PRO A 221 6.25 19.28 -1.11
CA PRO A 221 4.88 19.69 -1.43
C PRO A 221 4.40 19.16 -2.78
N GLY A 222 3.10 18.91 -2.89
CA GLY A 222 2.48 18.39 -4.12
C GLY A 222 2.99 17.00 -4.52
N LEU A 223 3.23 16.11 -3.55
CA LEU A 223 3.57 14.72 -3.83
C LEU A 223 2.39 14.08 -4.59
N HIS A 224 2.67 13.66 -5.82
CA HIS A 224 1.72 12.98 -6.71
C HIS A 224 2.18 11.54 -6.91
N THR A 225 1.35 10.58 -6.49
CA THR A 225 1.62 9.13 -6.63
C THR A 225 0.63 8.50 -7.60
N ASP A 226 0.55 9.14 -8.75
CA ASP A 226 -0.09 8.68 -9.96
C ASP A 226 1.02 8.51 -11.00
N SER A 227 1.12 7.33 -11.59
CA SER A 227 2.12 7.05 -12.64
C SER A 227 1.49 6.72 -13.98
N GLY A 228 0.16 6.52 -13.99
CA GLY A 228 -0.61 6.08 -15.13
C GLY A 228 -1.13 7.26 -15.95
N ASP A 229 -2.32 7.11 -16.52
CA ASP A 229 -2.96 8.25 -17.19
C ASP A 229 -3.32 9.27 -16.10
N ASP A 230 -2.85 10.54 -16.21
CA ASP A 230 -3.18 11.64 -15.28
C ASP A 230 -4.70 11.84 -15.22
N ASP A 231 -5.31 11.11 -14.28
CA ASP A 231 -6.74 11.00 -14.11
C ASP A 231 -7.16 11.54 -12.74
N ASP A 232 -8.42 11.96 -12.67
CA ASP A 232 -9.04 12.45 -11.45
C ASP A 232 -10.22 11.51 -11.15
N PRO A 233 -9.95 10.35 -10.53
CA PRO A 233 -10.96 9.32 -10.38
C PRO A 233 -12.15 9.74 -9.53
N ILE A 234 -12.02 10.74 -8.68
CA ILE A 234 -13.17 11.43 -8.10
C ILE A 234 -12.99 12.92 -8.34
N GLU A 235 -13.80 13.50 -9.23
CA GLU A 235 -13.63 14.91 -9.59
C GLU A 235 -13.51 15.84 -8.37
N GLY A 236 -12.35 16.51 -8.26
CA GLY A 236 -12.06 17.51 -7.26
C GLY A 236 -10.96 17.11 -6.27
N PRO A 237 -10.44 18.07 -5.48
CA PRO A 237 -9.23 17.84 -4.69
C PRO A 237 -9.50 17.15 -3.35
N ASP A 238 -8.50 16.39 -2.90
CA ASP A 238 -8.39 15.76 -1.57
C ASP A 238 -9.52 14.76 -1.24
N ASN A 239 -10.10 14.12 -2.25
CA ASN A 239 -11.20 13.16 -2.10
C ASN A 239 -10.78 11.72 -2.43
N ASP A 240 -9.63 11.51 -3.05
CA ASP A 240 -9.13 10.19 -3.43
C ASP A 240 -7.59 10.03 -3.20
N PRO A 241 -7.03 8.82 -3.38
CA PRO A 241 -5.62 8.58 -3.09
C PRO A 241 -4.66 9.08 -4.18
N LYS A 242 -5.15 9.36 -5.39
CA LYS A 242 -4.37 9.82 -6.54
C LYS A 242 -4.19 11.33 -6.56
N ASP A 243 -5.10 12.06 -5.92
CA ASP A 243 -4.92 13.47 -5.63
C ASP A 243 -3.53 13.82 -5.06
N PRO A 244 -2.83 14.83 -5.63
CA PRO A 244 -1.59 15.32 -5.07
C PRO A 244 -1.83 15.90 -3.67
N PHE A 245 -0.89 15.70 -2.75
CA PHE A 245 -1.02 16.21 -1.39
C PHE A 245 0.31 16.72 -0.83
N ASP A 246 0.23 17.49 0.25
CA ASP A 246 1.39 17.96 1.01
C ASP A 246 1.75 16.98 2.14
N PRO A 247 2.76 16.12 1.98
CA PRO A 247 3.15 15.18 3.01
C PRO A 247 3.78 15.86 4.23
N THR A 248 3.53 15.28 5.40
CA THR A 248 4.28 15.63 6.61
C THR A 248 5.65 14.96 6.59
N ALA A 249 6.71 15.78 6.55
CA ALA A 249 8.09 15.31 6.64
C ALA A 249 8.35 14.50 7.93
N PHE A 250 9.27 13.56 7.86
CA PHE A 250 9.79 12.89 9.05
C PHE A 250 10.49 13.92 9.97
N PRO A 251 10.22 13.93 11.29
CA PRO A 251 10.69 14.97 12.21
C PRO A 251 12.16 14.79 12.66
N GLY A 252 13.10 14.59 11.72
CA GLY A 252 14.53 14.48 12.01
C GLY A 252 15.37 13.92 10.85
N PRO A 253 16.67 13.67 11.08
CA PRO A 253 17.50 12.94 10.12
C PRO A 253 17.05 11.48 10.01
N TRP A 254 17.08 10.91 8.81
CA TRP A 254 16.78 9.49 8.59
C TRP A 254 17.91 8.78 7.86
N LEU A 255 18.25 7.58 8.34
CA LEU A 255 19.26 6.69 7.76
C LEU A 255 18.54 5.52 7.11
N TYR A 256 18.98 5.13 5.93
CA TYR A 256 18.32 4.12 5.11
C TYR A 256 19.26 2.98 4.77
N VAL A 257 18.73 1.76 4.84
CA VAL A 257 19.34 0.52 4.35
C VAL A 257 18.34 -0.12 3.40
N ALA A 258 18.79 -0.48 2.21
CA ALA A 258 17.93 -1.10 1.21
C ALA A 258 17.55 -2.54 1.60
N GLY A 259 16.27 -2.85 1.46
CA GLY A 259 15.71 -4.20 1.45
C GLY A 259 15.67 -4.79 0.04
N ASN A 260 15.05 -5.96 -0.12
CA ASN A 260 14.95 -6.61 -1.41
C ASN A 260 13.96 -5.90 -2.35
N HIS A 261 12.84 -5.38 -1.83
CA HIS A 261 11.85 -4.64 -2.63
C HIS A 261 12.35 -3.27 -3.09
N ASP A 262 13.39 -2.74 -2.46
CA ASP A 262 13.98 -1.46 -2.87
C ASP A 262 14.92 -1.57 -4.08
N VAL A 263 15.34 -2.79 -4.44
CA VAL A 263 16.37 -3.03 -5.48
C VAL A 263 16.01 -4.13 -6.47
N MET A 264 14.91 -4.86 -6.25
CA MET A 264 14.40 -5.91 -7.13
C MET A 264 12.94 -5.66 -7.47
N VAL A 265 12.53 -6.08 -8.66
CA VAL A 265 11.13 -6.00 -9.10
C VAL A 265 10.31 -6.97 -8.27
N VAL A 266 9.24 -6.46 -7.66
CA VAL A 266 8.39 -7.13 -6.66
C VAL A 266 9.19 -7.87 -5.57
N GLY A 267 10.40 -7.41 -5.27
CA GLY A 267 11.28 -7.98 -4.25
C GLY A 267 11.87 -9.36 -4.55
N ILE A 268 11.70 -9.91 -5.76
CA ILE A 268 12.18 -11.26 -6.10
C ILE A 268 12.90 -11.36 -7.45
N THR A 269 12.64 -10.44 -8.38
CA THR A 269 13.19 -10.51 -9.75
C THR A 269 14.27 -9.44 -9.94
N LEU A 270 15.40 -9.81 -10.54
CA LEU A 270 16.45 -8.84 -10.82
C LEU A 270 15.96 -7.80 -11.84
N PRO A 271 16.31 -6.50 -11.68
CA PRO A 271 15.86 -5.46 -12.61
C PRO A 271 16.18 -5.75 -14.08
N GLU A 272 17.35 -6.36 -14.35
CA GLU A 272 17.79 -6.73 -15.70
C GLU A 272 16.84 -7.70 -16.41
N GLU A 273 16.01 -8.46 -15.67
CA GLU A 273 15.08 -9.44 -16.23
C GLU A 273 13.72 -8.83 -16.60
N GLN A 274 13.38 -7.66 -16.05
CA GLN A 274 12.05 -7.04 -16.21
C GLN A 274 12.11 -5.54 -16.55
N ALA A 275 13.28 -4.98 -16.82
CA ALA A 275 13.43 -3.55 -17.14
C ALA A 275 12.52 -3.09 -18.29
N ASP A 276 12.41 -3.89 -19.37
CA ASP A 276 11.57 -3.56 -20.52
C ASP A 276 10.07 -3.53 -20.16
N ILE A 277 9.64 -4.35 -19.19
CA ILE A 277 8.27 -4.34 -18.69
C ILE A 277 8.07 -3.13 -17.78
N ALA A 278 9.01 -2.84 -16.88
CA ALA A 278 8.94 -1.74 -15.93
C ALA A 278 8.82 -0.36 -16.57
N VAL A 279 9.37 -0.17 -17.77
CA VAL A 279 9.21 1.08 -18.57
C VAL A 279 8.24 0.92 -19.74
N GLY A 280 7.59 -0.24 -19.84
CA GLY A 280 6.63 -0.58 -20.87
C GLY A 280 5.23 -0.06 -20.56
N THR A 281 4.27 -0.49 -21.37
CA THR A 281 2.85 -0.11 -21.21
C THR A 281 1.93 -1.30 -20.96
N ASP A 282 2.43 -2.53 -21.08
CA ASP A 282 1.62 -3.76 -21.06
C ASP A 282 1.67 -4.46 -19.68
N PRO A 283 0.62 -4.35 -18.84
CA PRO A 283 0.61 -4.93 -17.50
C PRO A 283 0.21 -6.41 -17.54
N LEU A 284 1.13 -7.29 -17.96
CA LEU A 284 0.85 -8.72 -18.13
C LEU A 284 0.34 -9.40 -16.84
N GLY A 285 0.88 -9.01 -15.68
CA GLY A 285 0.46 -9.51 -14.37
C GLY A 285 -0.79 -8.82 -13.80
N GLY A 286 -1.28 -7.78 -14.48
CA GLY A 286 -2.41 -6.97 -14.07
C GLY A 286 -2.02 -5.84 -13.11
N THR A 287 -2.52 -4.65 -13.39
CA THR A 287 -2.29 -3.44 -12.59
C THR A 287 -3.55 -2.60 -12.48
N ARG A 288 -3.58 -1.59 -11.59
CA ARG A 288 -4.73 -0.69 -11.44
C ARG A 288 -4.90 0.19 -12.68
N ASP A 289 -6.14 0.45 -13.07
CA ASP A 289 -6.52 1.38 -14.14
C ASP A 289 -7.53 2.38 -13.58
N TYR A 290 -7.06 3.56 -13.18
CA TYR A 290 -7.85 4.53 -12.43
C TYR A 290 -8.86 5.32 -13.28
N ARG A 291 -8.74 5.24 -14.62
CA ARG A 291 -9.79 5.61 -15.57
C ARG A 291 -11.07 4.79 -15.40
N ARG A 292 -10.98 3.66 -14.70
CA ARG A 292 -12.10 2.75 -14.41
C ARG A 292 -12.49 2.84 -12.95
N ARG A 293 -13.79 2.66 -12.71
CA ARG A 293 -14.37 2.66 -11.36
C ARG A 293 -13.58 1.77 -10.39
N TYR A 294 -13.24 2.27 -9.20
CA TYR A 294 -12.45 1.56 -8.16
C TYR A 294 -10.99 1.23 -8.56
N GLY A 295 -10.45 1.82 -9.63
CA GLY A 295 -9.15 1.41 -10.15
C GLY A 295 -9.15 -0.07 -10.51
N GLN A 296 -10.08 -0.53 -11.34
CA GLN A 296 -10.18 -1.97 -11.64
C GLN A 296 -8.86 -2.49 -12.24
N VAL A 297 -8.51 -3.73 -11.87
CA VAL A 297 -7.33 -4.37 -12.42
C VAL A 297 -7.50 -4.62 -13.92
N THR A 298 -6.50 -4.25 -14.71
CA THR A 298 -6.49 -4.40 -16.16
C THR A 298 -5.23 -5.09 -16.68
N GLN A 299 -5.33 -5.71 -17.85
CA GLN A 299 -4.18 -6.08 -18.71
C GLN A 299 -4.12 -5.20 -19.97
N ALA A 300 -5.01 -4.22 -20.09
CA ALA A 300 -4.96 -3.27 -21.19
C ALA A 300 -3.77 -2.33 -21.01
N ALA A 301 -3.20 -1.87 -22.11
CA ALA A 301 -2.09 -0.94 -22.06
C ALA A 301 -2.46 0.34 -21.30
N LEU A 302 -1.53 0.81 -20.46
CA LEU A 302 -1.61 2.08 -19.75
C LEU A 302 -0.63 3.07 -20.36
N THR A 303 -1.03 4.33 -20.43
CA THR A 303 -0.09 5.42 -20.74
C THR A 303 0.59 5.80 -19.43
N ALA A 304 1.90 6.02 -19.46
CA ALA A 304 2.58 6.62 -18.33
C ALA A 304 2.28 8.13 -18.28
N ASP A 305 2.17 8.68 -17.07
CA ASP A 305 2.03 10.12 -16.85
C ASP A 305 3.30 10.80 -17.40
N PRO A 306 3.17 11.77 -18.33
CA PRO A 306 4.33 12.48 -18.86
C PRO A 306 5.19 13.21 -17.81
N MET A 307 4.69 13.45 -16.58
CA MET A 307 5.31 14.25 -15.50
C MET A 307 5.59 15.73 -15.83
#